data_AF-A0A519FI50-F1
#
_entry.id   AF-A0A519FI50-F1
#
_cell.length_a   1.000
_cell.length_b   1.000
_cell.length_c   1.000
_cell.angle_alpha   90.00
_cell.angle_beta   90.00
_cell.angle_gamma   90.00
#
_symmetry.space_group_name_H-M   'P 1'
#
loop_
_entity.id
_entity.type
_entity.pdbx_description
1 polymer ?
#
loop_
_entity_poly.entity_id
_entity_poly.type
_entity_poly.pdbx_seq_one_letter_code
_entity_poly.pdbx_strand_id
1 'polypeptide(L)'
;MDRTGTTLTARGGSMNTLGDLASRRNNHFNLIRMLAATAVLISHSYPLALGHDAVEPLSDWIGLSLGDVAVITFFCISGFFISLSRDRADSTMDFFTARFLRIFPGLILVLLLSVFLIGPLLTTLSASEYFRSGETYGYLAHNLTLFSMKFQLPGLFQNNPWPGINGSLWTLFYEVALYLLVGALGT
;
A
#
# COMPACT_ATOMS: atom_id res chain seq x y z
N MET A 1 -42.14 39.66 40.93
CA MET A 1 -43.00 38.70 40.21
C MET A 1 -42.23 38.25 38.98
N ASP A 2 -41.81 37.00 39.04
CA ASP A 2 -40.78 36.33 38.25
C ASP A 2 -41.31 35.83 36.91
N ARG A 3 -40.56 36.06 35.81
CA ARG A 3 -40.67 35.34 34.52
C ARG A 3 -39.33 35.37 33.79
N THR A 4 -38.33 34.69 34.34
CA THR A 4 -37.14 34.27 33.57
C THR A 4 -37.38 32.85 33.03
N GLY A 5 -38.02 32.74 31.88
CA GLY A 5 -38.20 31.49 31.15
C GLY A 5 -36.99 31.20 30.26
N THR A 6 -35.88 30.72 30.85
CA THR A 6 -34.76 30.18 30.10
C THR A 6 -35.09 28.75 29.67
N THR A 7 -35.56 28.60 28.43
CA THR A 7 -35.74 27.30 27.79
C THR A 7 -34.37 26.67 27.52
N LEU A 8 -33.93 25.80 28.43
CA LEU A 8 -32.77 24.92 28.21
C LEU A 8 -33.15 23.88 27.14
N THR A 9 -32.83 24.16 25.88
CA THR A 9 -32.82 23.14 24.84
C THR A 9 -31.63 22.21 25.10
N ALA A 10 -31.91 21.05 25.68
CA ALA A 10 -30.98 19.94 25.75
C ALA A 10 -30.53 19.60 24.32
N ARG A 11 -29.29 19.98 23.97
CA ARG A 11 -28.61 19.43 22.79
C ARG A 11 -28.41 17.95 23.06
N GLY A 12 -29.32 17.12 22.55
CA GLY A 12 -29.07 15.69 22.37
C GLY A 12 -27.85 15.53 21.46
N GLY A 13 -26.69 15.30 22.06
CA GLY A 13 -25.46 15.02 21.32
C GLY A 13 -25.62 13.68 20.62
N SER A 14 -25.77 13.71 19.29
CA SER A 14 -25.57 12.52 18.47
C SER A 14 -24.23 11.88 18.87
N MET A 15 -24.25 10.60 19.25
CA MET A 15 -23.02 9.85 19.50
C MET A 15 -22.28 9.73 18.18
N ASN A 16 -21.16 10.45 18.04
CA ASN A 16 -20.33 10.32 16.86
C ASN A 16 -19.75 8.91 16.82
N THR A 17 -19.91 8.20 15.70
CA THR A 17 -19.22 6.93 15.47
C THR A 17 -17.74 7.19 15.19
N LEU A 18 -16.89 6.16 15.33
CA LEU A 18 -15.50 6.25 14.88
C LEU A 18 -15.39 6.62 13.39
N GLY A 19 -16.34 6.17 12.57
CA GLY A 19 -16.45 6.55 11.16
C GLY A 19 -16.71 8.04 10.93
N ASP A 20 -17.51 8.67 11.80
CA ASP A 20 -17.82 10.11 11.76
C ASP A 20 -16.66 10.98 12.22
N LEU A 21 -15.82 10.47 13.13
CA LEU A 21 -14.61 11.16 13.56
C LEU A 21 -13.52 11.03 12.48
N ALA A 22 -13.41 9.86 11.85
CA ALA A 22 -12.43 9.60 10.81
C ALA A 22 -12.71 10.33 9.48
N SER A 23 -13.97 10.64 9.15
CA SER A 23 -14.29 11.45 7.97
C SER A 23 -13.93 12.92 8.09
N ARG A 24 -13.64 13.40 9.31
CA ARG A 24 -13.28 14.80 9.51
C ARG A 24 -11.92 15.07 8.89
N ARG A 25 -11.77 16.27 8.31
CA ARG A 25 -10.49 16.76 7.76
C ARG A 25 -9.36 16.80 8.81
N ASN A 26 -9.70 16.84 10.09
CA ASN A 26 -8.77 16.90 11.21
C ASN A 26 -8.46 15.50 11.77
N ASN A 27 -8.07 14.56 10.89
CA ASN A 27 -7.54 13.27 11.29
C ASN A 27 -6.04 13.22 10.95
N HIS A 28 -5.25 12.57 11.80
CA HIS A 28 -3.79 12.46 11.62
C HIS A 28 -3.38 11.17 10.89
N PHE A 29 -4.30 10.50 10.18
CA PHE A 29 -3.98 9.25 9.47
C PHE A 29 -2.91 9.44 8.40
N ASN A 30 -2.90 10.59 7.70
CA ASN A 30 -1.85 10.91 6.74
C ASN A 30 -0.48 11.05 7.40
N LEU A 31 -0.43 11.64 8.61
CA LEU A 31 0.82 11.77 9.37
C LEU A 31 1.30 10.38 9.82
N ILE A 32 0.42 9.54 10.35
CA ILE A 32 0.77 8.18 10.76
C ILE A 32 1.30 7.38 9.56
N ARG A 33 0.63 7.48 8.40
CA ARG A 33 1.09 6.85 7.15
C ARG A 33 2.44 7.38 6.69
N MET A 34 2.71 8.68 6.84
CA MET A 34 4.01 9.26 6.50
C MET A 34 5.10 8.71 7.40
N LEU A 35 4.88 8.68 8.71
CA LEU A 35 5.81 8.11 9.68
C LEU A 35 6.07 6.62 9.40
N ALA A 36 5.02 5.85 9.10
CA ALA A 36 5.13 4.46 8.70
C ALA A 36 5.92 4.30 7.38
N ALA A 37 5.68 5.16 6.37
CA ALA A 37 6.45 5.12 5.11
C ALA A 37 7.94 5.38 5.36
N THR A 38 8.27 6.37 6.20
CA THR A 38 9.65 6.65 6.60
C THR A 38 10.28 5.48 7.35
N ALA A 39 9.53 4.86 8.28
CA ALA A 39 9.96 3.67 9.00
C ALA A 39 10.27 2.49 8.06
N VAL A 40 9.41 2.23 7.05
CA VAL A 40 9.66 1.23 6.00
C VAL A 40 10.95 1.55 5.23
N LEU A 41 11.13 2.79 4.81
CA LEU A 41 12.31 3.24 4.06
C LEU A 41 13.59 3.02 4.86
N ILE A 42 13.59 3.41 6.14
CA ILE A 42 14.72 3.20 7.04
C ILE A 42 15.01 1.71 7.19
N SER A 43 14.00 0.88 7.50
CA SER A 43 14.18 -0.57 7.68
C SER A 43 14.77 -1.21 6.42
N HIS A 44 14.18 -0.97 5.25
CA HIS A 44 14.63 -1.57 3.99
C HIS A 44 15.99 -1.06 3.51
N SER A 45 16.46 0.10 3.97
CA SER A 45 17.80 0.58 3.62
C SER A 45 18.92 -0.35 4.10
N TYR A 46 18.69 -1.08 5.20
CA TYR A 46 19.66 -2.03 5.76
C TYR A 46 19.85 -3.26 4.87
N PRO A 47 18.82 -4.08 4.58
CA PRO A 47 18.99 -5.27 3.75
C PRO A 47 19.37 -4.91 2.31
N LEU A 48 18.94 -3.75 1.80
CA LEU A 48 19.33 -3.29 0.46
C LEU A 48 20.81 -2.90 0.37
N ALA A 49 21.38 -2.32 1.43
CA ALA A 49 22.78 -1.86 1.43
C ALA A 49 23.77 -2.91 1.95
N LEU A 50 23.36 -3.70 2.95
CA LEU A 50 24.24 -4.60 3.72
C LEU A 50 23.94 -6.09 3.46
N GLY A 51 22.87 -6.42 2.73
CA GLY A 51 22.46 -7.79 2.43
C GLY A 51 21.48 -8.39 3.44
N HIS A 52 21.03 -9.63 3.19
CA HIS A 52 19.89 -10.23 3.91
C HIS A 52 20.09 -10.42 5.44
N ASP A 53 21.35 -10.44 5.91
CA ASP A 53 21.67 -10.66 7.33
C ASP A 53 21.80 -9.35 8.10
N ALA A 54 21.47 -8.22 7.46
CA ALA A 54 21.56 -6.92 8.10
C ALA A 54 20.58 -6.85 9.27
N VAL A 55 21.10 -6.50 10.45
CA VAL A 55 20.26 -6.26 11.62
C VAL A 55 19.45 -4.99 11.37
N GLU A 56 18.16 -5.16 11.14
CA GLU A 56 17.23 -4.06 10.94
C GLU A 56 16.94 -3.35 12.27
N PRO A 57 16.66 -2.04 12.26
CA PRO A 57 16.25 -1.34 13.47
C PRO A 57 15.05 -2.03 14.13
N LEU A 58 15.03 -2.03 15.46
CA LEU A 58 13.97 -2.61 16.30
C LEU A 58 13.93 -4.15 16.37
N SER A 59 14.58 -4.85 15.44
CA SER A 59 14.58 -6.33 15.37
C SER A 59 15.09 -6.98 16.66
N ASP A 60 16.23 -6.54 17.19
CA ASP A 60 16.84 -7.07 18.41
C ASP A 60 16.04 -6.78 19.69
N TRP A 61 15.15 -5.78 19.68
CA TRP A 61 14.46 -5.30 20.89
C TRP A 61 13.14 -6.03 21.13
N ILE A 62 12.38 -6.30 20.07
CA ILE A 62 11.01 -6.85 20.17
C ILE A 62 10.78 -8.04 19.23
N GLY A 63 11.80 -8.49 18.50
CA GLY A 63 11.69 -9.59 17.53
C GLY A 63 10.92 -9.23 16.24
N LEU A 64 10.63 -7.95 16.03
CA LEU A 64 10.00 -7.40 14.83
C LEU A 64 10.85 -6.25 14.30
N SER A 65 11.07 -6.20 12.99
CA SER A 65 11.75 -5.07 12.38
C SER A 65 10.86 -3.82 12.43
N LEU A 66 11.49 -2.65 12.33
CA LEU A 66 10.78 -1.38 12.19
C LEU A 66 9.86 -1.39 10.94
N GLY A 67 10.29 -2.07 9.87
CA GLY A 67 9.52 -2.29 8.66
C GLY A 67 8.26 -3.10 8.91
N ASP A 68 8.34 -4.19 9.68
CA ASP A 68 7.19 -5.04 10.00
C ASP A 68 6.10 -4.25 10.72
N VAL A 69 6.48 -3.52 11.77
CA VAL A 69 5.55 -2.68 12.54
C VAL A 69 4.90 -1.63 11.64
N ALA A 70 5.66 -1.02 10.73
CA ALA A 70 5.15 -0.04 9.81
C ALA A 70 4.17 -0.64 8.79
N VAL A 71 4.48 -1.82 8.24
CA VAL A 71 3.60 -2.54 7.30
C VAL A 71 2.30 -2.97 8.00
N ILE A 72 2.37 -3.49 9.23
CA ILE A 72 1.19 -3.79 10.06
C ILE A 72 0.34 -2.53 10.24
N THR A 73 0.97 -1.40 10.55
CA THR A 73 0.27 -0.11 10.72
C THR A 73 -0.45 0.29 9.43
N PHE A 74 0.19 0.14 8.26
CA PHE A 74 -0.46 0.38 6.97
C PHE A 74 -1.67 -0.52 6.75
N PHE A 75 -1.55 -1.82 7.03
CA PHE A 75 -2.66 -2.76 6.88
C PHE A 75 -3.83 -2.46 7.81
N CYS A 76 -3.57 -2.09 9.07
CA CYS A 76 -4.62 -1.70 10.01
C CYS A 76 -5.38 -0.45 9.52
N ILE A 77 -4.65 0.59 9.09
CA ILE A 77 -5.26 1.82 8.57
C ILE A 77 -6.02 1.54 7.29
N SER A 78 -5.41 0.81 6.34
CA SER A 78 -6.06 0.44 5.08
C SER A 78 -7.33 -0.38 5.34
N GLY A 79 -7.28 -1.39 6.21
CA GLY A 79 -8.45 -2.19 6.60
C GLY A 79 -9.60 -1.33 7.11
N PHE A 80 -9.32 -0.40 8.01
CA PHE A 80 -10.33 0.55 8.50
C PHE A 80 -10.98 1.38 7.37
N PHE A 81 -10.18 1.92 6.45
CA PHE A 81 -10.72 2.70 5.31
C PHE A 81 -11.39 1.85 4.24
N ILE A 82 -11.04 0.57 4.14
CA ILE A 82 -11.72 -0.40 3.27
C ILE A 82 -13.13 -0.63 3.78
N SER A 83 -13.28 -0.96 5.07
CA SER A 83 -14.58 -1.12 5.73
C SER A 83 -15.42 0.16 5.64
N LEU A 84 -14.85 1.32 6.00
CA LEU A 84 -15.56 2.60 5.93
C LEU A 84 -16.05 2.95 4.51
N SER A 85 -15.30 2.55 3.48
CA SER A 85 -15.73 2.75 2.10
C SER A 85 -16.79 1.76 1.65
N ARG A 86 -16.83 0.55 2.23
CA ARG A 86 -17.90 -0.41 1.94
C ARG A 86 -19.21 0.09 2.54
N ASP A 87 -19.18 0.58 3.77
CA ASP A 87 -20.33 1.18 4.46
C ASP A 87 -20.93 2.39 3.71
N ARG A 88 -20.11 3.07 2.91
CA ARG A 88 -20.52 4.25 2.12
C ARG A 88 -20.83 3.95 0.66
N ALA A 89 -20.61 2.72 0.20
CA ALA A 89 -20.81 2.38 -1.20
C ALA A 89 -22.27 1.99 -1.43
N ASP A 90 -22.89 2.61 -2.44
CA ASP A 90 -24.29 2.35 -2.82
C ASP A 90 -24.50 0.92 -3.32
N SER A 91 -23.46 0.31 -3.94
CA SER A 91 -23.47 -1.08 -4.36
C SER A 91 -22.11 -1.75 -4.19
N THR A 92 -22.12 -3.09 -4.16
CA THR A 92 -20.89 -3.90 -4.14
C THR A 92 -20.03 -3.67 -5.39
N MET A 93 -20.66 -3.42 -6.55
CA MET A 93 -19.96 -3.14 -7.80
C MET A 93 -19.24 -1.79 -7.78
N ASP A 94 -19.88 -0.77 -7.20
CA ASP A 94 -19.26 0.56 -7.05
C ASP A 94 -18.05 0.51 -6.12
N PHE A 95 -18.14 -0.28 -5.04
CA PHE A 95 -17.01 -0.55 -4.17
C PHE A 95 -15.83 -1.16 -4.94
N PHE A 96 -16.04 -2.25 -5.68
CA PHE A 96 -14.96 -2.89 -6.44
C PHE A 96 -14.40 -1.98 -7.54
N THR A 97 -15.25 -1.24 -8.24
CA THR A 97 -14.84 -0.32 -9.31
C THR A 97 -13.96 0.80 -8.76
N ALA A 98 -14.36 1.44 -7.66
CA ALA A 98 -13.58 2.50 -7.01
C ALA A 98 -12.20 1.98 -6.55
N ARG A 99 -12.14 0.74 -6.06
CA ARG A 99 -10.88 0.10 -5.63
C ARG A 99 -9.99 -0.33 -6.79
N PHE A 100 -10.58 -0.84 -7.87
CA PHE A 100 -9.85 -1.17 -9.09
C PHE A 100 -9.18 0.07 -9.69
N LEU A 101 -9.94 1.16 -9.86
CA LEU A 101 -9.43 2.44 -10.38
C LEU A 101 -8.42 3.11 -9.46
N ARG A 102 -8.37 2.75 -8.18
CA ARG A 102 -7.35 3.23 -7.24
C ARG A 102 -6.00 2.55 -7.44
N ILE A 103 -5.96 1.26 -7.74
CA ILE A 103 -4.71 0.47 -7.81
C ILE A 103 -4.18 0.37 -9.24
N PHE A 104 -5.02 -0.02 -10.19
CA PHE A 104 -4.57 -0.40 -11.53
C PHE A 104 -3.89 0.72 -12.32
N PRO A 105 -4.37 1.98 -12.31
CA PRO A 105 -3.69 3.05 -13.05
C PRO A 105 -2.26 3.29 -12.56
N GLY A 106 -2.05 3.28 -11.24
CA GLY A 106 -0.72 3.42 -10.64
C GLY A 106 0.18 2.21 -10.92
N LEU A 107 -0.38 1.00 -10.82
CA LEU A 107 0.32 -0.24 -11.13
C LEU A 107 0.79 -0.28 -12.59
N ILE A 108 -0.11 0.00 -13.54
CA ILE A 108 0.21 0.00 -14.97
C ILE A 108 1.32 1.02 -15.23
N LEU A 109 1.19 2.24 -14.70
CA LEU A 109 2.20 3.28 -14.90
C LEU A 109 3.57 2.86 -14.37
N VAL A 110 3.67 2.36 -13.14
CA VAL A 110 4.97 1.96 -12.57
C VAL A 110 5.59 0.79 -13.32
N LEU A 111 4.78 -0.18 -13.77
CA LEU A 111 5.27 -1.31 -14.55
C LEU A 111 5.77 -0.88 -15.94
N LEU A 112 5.04 0.00 -16.62
CA LEU A 112 5.47 0.56 -17.90
C LEU A 112 6.77 1.35 -17.76
N LEU A 113 6.86 2.24 -16.76
CA LEU A 113 8.09 2.98 -16.49
C LEU A 113 9.25 2.04 -16.14
N SER A 114 9.00 1.00 -15.35
CA SER A 114 10.05 0.03 -14.99
C SER A 114 10.56 -0.73 -16.20
N VAL A 115 9.66 -1.20 -17.07
CA VAL A 115 10.01 -2.04 -18.22
C VAL A 115 10.59 -1.24 -19.38
N PHE A 116 10.02 -0.08 -19.70
CA PHE A 116 10.34 0.67 -20.92
C PHE A 116 11.30 1.86 -20.69
N LEU A 117 11.42 2.35 -19.46
CA LEU A 117 12.31 3.47 -19.14
C LEU A 117 13.49 3.02 -18.27
N ILE A 118 13.22 2.44 -17.11
CA ILE A 118 14.27 2.07 -16.14
C ILE A 118 15.07 0.86 -16.62
N GLY A 119 14.39 -0.17 -17.12
CA GLY A 119 15.01 -1.40 -17.60
C GLY A 119 16.10 -1.15 -18.65
N PRO A 120 15.80 -0.51 -19.80
CA PRO A 120 16.79 -0.25 -20.84
C PRO A 120 17.92 0.69 -20.40
N LEU A 121 17.68 1.56 -19.42
CA LEU A 121 18.66 2.53 -18.94
C LEU A 121 19.70 1.90 -18.00
N LEU A 122 19.27 0.92 -17.19
CA LEU A 122 20.09 0.34 -16.11
C LEU A 122 20.46 -1.12 -16.34
N THR A 123 19.96 -1.77 -17.39
CA THR A 123 20.29 -3.17 -17.69
C THR A 123 21.72 -3.29 -18.21
N THR A 124 22.37 -4.41 -17.87
CA THR A 124 23.69 -4.77 -18.41
C THR A 124 23.61 -5.38 -19.82
N LEU A 125 22.40 -5.67 -20.32
CA LEU A 125 22.18 -6.25 -21.65
C LEU A 125 22.11 -5.16 -22.73
N SER A 126 22.33 -5.54 -23.99
CA SER A 126 21.99 -4.63 -25.10
C SER A 126 20.48 -4.39 -25.16
N ALA A 127 20.04 -3.20 -25.59
CA ALA A 127 18.62 -2.88 -25.69
C ALA A 127 17.84 -3.90 -26.55
N SER A 128 18.46 -4.40 -27.63
CA SER A 128 17.86 -5.43 -28.48
C SER A 128 17.68 -6.77 -27.79
N GLU A 129 18.62 -7.19 -26.95
CA GLU A 129 18.53 -8.46 -26.20
C GLU A 129 17.50 -8.33 -25.07
N TYR A 130 17.48 -7.18 -24.39
CA TYR A 130 16.51 -6.89 -23.34
C TYR A 130 15.06 -6.96 -23.84
N PHE A 131 14.75 -6.31 -24.97
CA PHE A 131 13.39 -6.33 -25.54
C PHE A 131 13.03 -7.63 -26.27
N ARG A 132 14.01 -8.49 -26.59
CA ARG A 132 13.78 -9.84 -27.11
C ARG A 132 13.61 -10.87 -26.01
N SER A 133 14.02 -10.57 -24.79
CA SER A 133 13.86 -11.46 -23.65
C SER A 133 12.38 -11.64 -23.31
N GLY A 134 11.94 -12.90 -23.24
CA GLY A 134 10.60 -13.25 -22.76
C GLY A 134 10.38 -12.87 -21.29
N GLU A 135 11.45 -12.73 -20.51
CA GLU A 135 11.37 -12.35 -19.10
C GLU A 135 10.90 -10.90 -18.90
N THR A 136 11.23 -10.01 -19.83
CA THR A 136 10.81 -8.59 -19.80
C THR A 136 9.29 -8.46 -19.85
N TYR A 137 8.64 -9.16 -20.78
CA TYR A 137 7.18 -9.18 -20.87
C TYR A 137 6.55 -10.11 -19.82
N GLY A 138 7.29 -11.15 -19.43
CA GLY A 138 6.94 -12.00 -18.30
C GLY A 138 6.74 -11.17 -17.04
N TYR A 139 7.68 -10.27 -16.71
CA TYR A 139 7.56 -9.34 -15.58
C TYR A 139 6.28 -8.52 -15.65
N LEU A 140 5.93 -7.96 -16.82
CA LEU A 140 4.72 -7.16 -16.98
C LEU A 140 3.45 -8.00 -16.74
N ALA A 141 3.33 -9.15 -17.40
CA ALA A 141 2.16 -10.01 -17.30
C ALA A 141 1.95 -10.53 -15.87
N HIS A 142 3.03 -10.99 -15.24
CA HIS A 142 3.03 -11.55 -13.89
C HIS A 142 2.61 -10.49 -12.85
N ASN A 143 3.20 -9.29 -12.90
CA ASN A 143 2.88 -8.24 -11.95
C ASN A 143 1.49 -7.61 -12.18
N LEU A 144 0.97 -7.60 -13.42
CA LEU A 144 -0.40 -7.16 -13.69
C LEU A 144 -1.46 -8.05 -13.04
N THR A 145 -1.17 -9.35 -12.87
CA THR A 145 -2.09 -10.26 -12.17
C THR A 145 -2.11 -10.04 -10.66
N LEU A 146 -1.09 -9.40 -10.07
CA LEU A 146 -0.87 -9.27 -8.63
C LEU A 146 -0.71 -10.59 -7.84
N PHE A 147 -0.98 -11.76 -8.43
CA PHE A 147 -0.89 -13.05 -7.74
C PHE A 147 0.49 -13.71 -7.83
N SER A 148 1.19 -13.52 -8.94
CA SER A 148 2.49 -14.14 -9.19
C SER A 148 3.52 -13.07 -9.48
N MET A 149 3.82 -12.21 -8.50
CA MET A 149 4.70 -11.06 -8.71
C MET A 149 6.14 -11.50 -8.98
N LYS A 150 6.76 -10.83 -9.95
CA LYS A 150 8.18 -10.99 -10.26
C LYS A 150 8.88 -9.68 -9.93
N PHE A 151 10.00 -9.75 -9.23
CA PHE A 151 10.75 -8.54 -8.83
C PHE A 151 12.01 -8.32 -9.67
N GLN A 152 12.33 -9.21 -10.60
CA GLN A 152 13.56 -9.15 -11.37
C GLN A 152 13.27 -8.83 -12.84
N LEU A 153 14.08 -7.94 -13.41
CA LEU A 153 14.15 -7.67 -14.83
C LEU A 153 15.51 -8.15 -15.36
N PRO A 154 15.59 -8.62 -16.61
CA PRO A 154 16.80 -9.22 -17.15
C PRO A 154 17.94 -8.19 -17.20
N GLY A 155 19.08 -8.55 -16.58
CA GLY A 155 20.28 -7.71 -16.49
C GLY A 155 20.17 -6.52 -15.54
N LEU A 156 19.09 -6.38 -14.77
CA LEU A 156 18.93 -5.28 -13.81
C LEU A 156 19.48 -5.65 -12.42
N PHE A 157 20.24 -4.72 -11.81
CA PHE A 157 20.74 -4.80 -10.42
C PHE A 157 21.44 -6.11 -10.03
N GLN A 158 22.09 -6.79 -10.97
CA GLN A 158 22.74 -8.10 -10.75
C GLN A 158 23.85 -8.07 -9.69
N ASN A 159 24.47 -6.91 -9.48
CA ASN A 159 25.55 -6.73 -8.51
C ASN A 159 25.03 -6.27 -7.13
N ASN A 160 23.72 -6.11 -6.95
CA ASN A 160 23.16 -5.67 -5.68
C ASN A 160 22.99 -6.89 -4.73
N PRO A 161 23.27 -6.77 -3.42
CA PRO A 161 23.02 -7.85 -2.47
C PRO A 161 21.59 -8.37 -2.49
N TRP A 162 20.63 -7.49 -2.80
CA TRP A 162 19.24 -7.85 -3.04
C TRP A 162 18.80 -7.42 -4.45
N PRO A 163 18.90 -8.31 -5.46
CA PRO A 163 18.56 -7.96 -6.84
C PRO A 163 17.03 -7.95 -7.01
N GLY A 164 16.46 -6.75 -7.15
CA GLY A 164 15.04 -6.59 -7.42
C GLY A 164 14.62 -5.15 -7.62
N ILE A 165 13.53 -4.95 -8.35
CA ILE A 165 12.86 -3.67 -8.57
C ILE A 165 11.41 -3.79 -8.13
N ASN A 166 10.88 -2.71 -7.56
CA ASN A 166 9.51 -2.63 -7.05
C ASN A 166 9.18 -3.72 -6.02
N GLY A 167 10.12 -4.03 -5.12
CA GLY A 167 9.92 -5.03 -4.06
C GLY A 167 8.65 -4.79 -3.24
N SER A 168 8.28 -3.52 -3.04
CA SER A 168 7.06 -3.12 -2.32
C SER A 168 5.74 -3.53 -2.99
N LEU A 169 5.72 -3.98 -4.25
CA LEU A 169 4.48 -4.40 -4.92
C LEU A 169 3.80 -5.56 -4.19
N TRP A 170 4.55 -6.38 -3.46
CA TRP A 170 4.04 -7.54 -2.73
C TRP A 170 2.85 -7.20 -1.82
N THR A 171 2.83 -5.99 -1.23
CA THR A 171 1.74 -5.57 -0.34
C THR A 171 0.42 -5.34 -1.07
N LEU A 172 0.44 -5.06 -2.39
CA LEU A 172 -0.77 -4.84 -3.19
C LEU A 172 -1.63 -6.09 -3.28
N PHE A 173 -1.03 -7.28 -3.31
CA PHE A 173 -1.77 -8.54 -3.29
C PHE A 173 -2.66 -8.63 -2.04
N TYR A 174 -2.08 -8.36 -0.87
CA TYR A 174 -2.81 -8.38 0.39
C TYR A 174 -3.88 -7.28 0.46
N GLU A 175 -3.60 -6.10 -0.10
CA GLU A 175 -4.60 -5.03 -0.17
C GLU A 175 -5.81 -5.45 -1.03
N VAL A 176 -5.59 -6.06 -2.20
CA VAL A 176 -6.66 -6.60 -3.04
C VAL A 176 -7.39 -7.76 -2.36
N ALA A 177 -6.67 -8.65 -1.67
CA ALA A 177 -7.29 -9.73 -0.90
C ALA A 177 -8.22 -9.19 0.20
N LEU A 178 -7.83 -8.12 0.90
CA LEU A 178 -8.67 -7.43 1.87
C LEU A 178 -9.90 -6.78 1.21
N TYR A 179 -9.75 -6.22 0.01
CA TYR A 179 -10.90 -5.68 -0.74
C TYR A 179 -11.91 -6.79 -1.06
N LEU A 180 -11.44 -7.96 -1.52
CA LEU A 180 -12.31 -9.10 -1.80
C LEU A 180 -13.00 -9.61 -0.53
N LEU A 181 -12.27 -9.73 0.58
CA LEU A 181 -12.81 -10.19 1.86
C LEU A 181 -13.89 -9.24 2.39
N VAL A 182 -13.62 -7.93 2.43
CA VAL A 182 -14.60 -6.95 2.91
C VAL A 182 -15.78 -6.82 1.95
N GLY A 183 -15.54 -6.86 0.63
CA GLY A 183 -16.61 -6.83 -0.36
C GLY A 183 -17.54 -8.05 -0.27
N ALA A 184 -17.01 -9.23 0.09
CA ALA A 184 -17.79 -10.45 0.26
C ALA A 184 -18.55 -10.50 1.60
N LEU A 185 -17.95 -10.00 2.69
CA LEU A 185 -18.55 -10.02 4.03
C LEU A 185 -19.47 -8.83 4.32
N GLY A 186 -19.24 -7.69 3.68
CA GLY A 186 -20.07 -6.50 3.82
C GLY A 186 -21.35 -6.64 3.01
N THR A 187 -22.37 -7.27 3.61
CA THR A 187 -23.75 -7.33 3.10
C THR A 187 -24.54 -6.11 3.54
#